data_AF-A0A9E3WZV6-F1
#
_entry.id   AF-A0A9E3WZV6-F1
#
_cell.length_a   1.000
_cell.length_b   1.000
_cell.length_c   1.000
_cell.angle_alpha   90.00
_cell.angle_beta   90.00
_cell.angle_gamma   90.00
#
_symmetry.space_group_name_H-M   'P 1'
#
loop_
_entity.id
_entity.type
_entity.pdbx_description
1 polymer ?
#
loop_
_entity_poly.entity_id
_entity_poly.type
_entity_poly.pdbx_seq_one_letter_code
_entity_poly.pdbx_strand_id
1 'polypeptide(L)'
;MTTKIAPRSVTWQRILKLEGYLLVPHELLHVIAHRMIGRDCAYQLGDKWVVKREPCSWREDLFCLLFPLMVTLPIGLTPFVIWFVTYSYARYSAEKYLLVAPPWHPALFVLGFVLLNYAVATSLFDVLF
;
A
#
# COMPACT_ATOMS: atom_id res chain seq x y z
N MET A 1 -3.02 28.88 -29.48
CA MET A 1 -3.57 27.57 -29.91
C MET A 1 -3.82 26.73 -28.67
N THR A 2 -5.05 26.70 -28.19
CA THR A 2 -5.48 25.89 -27.04
C THR A 2 -5.91 24.52 -27.54
N THR A 3 -5.05 23.51 -27.37
CA THR A 3 -5.40 22.12 -27.58
C THR A 3 -6.47 21.73 -26.56
N LYS A 4 -7.74 21.68 -27.00
CA LYS A 4 -8.83 21.06 -26.24
C LYS A 4 -8.52 19.57 -26.14
N ILE A 5 -8.02 19.14 -24.98
CA ILE A 5 -7.87 17.72 -24.64
C ILE A 5 -9.27 17.12 -24.70
N ALA A 6 -9.47 16.15 -25.59
CA ALA A 6 -10.74 15.45 -25.74
C ALA A 6 -11.15 14.81 -24.40
N PRO A 7 -12.43 14.86 -24.00
CA PRO A 7 -12.88 14.24 -22.76
C PRO A 7 -12.61 12.73 -22.81
N ARG A 8 -11.79 12.23 -21.88
CA ARG A 8 -11.55 10.78 -21.72
C ARG A 8 -12.90 10.06 -21.56
N SER A 9 -13.06 8.92 -22.21
CA SER A 9 -14.32 8.17 -22.18
C SER A 9 -14.72 7.82 -20.74
N VAL A 10 -16.03 7.73 -20.49
CA VAL A 10 -16.62 7.43 -19.17
C VAL A 10 -16.03 6.15 -18.55
N THR A 11 -15.66 5.17 -19.38
CA THR A 11 -15.02 3.92 -18.95
C THR A 11 -13.66 4.17 -18.30
N TRP A 12 -12.82 5.04 -18.88
CA TRP A 12 -11.52 5.40 -18.31
C TRP A 12 -11.65 6.10 -16.97
N GLN A 13 -12.65 6.96 -16.79
CA GLN A 13 -12.91 7.61 -15.50
C GLN A 13 -13.32 6.61 -14.41
N ARG A 14 -14.06 5.55 -14.77
CA ARG A 14 -14.44 4.48 -13.82
C ARG A 14 -13.24 3.62 -13.39
N ILE A 15 -12.35 3.27 -14.33
CA ILE A 15 -11.13 2.51 -14.03
C ILE A 15 -10.23 3.31 -13.09
N LEU A 16 -10.02 4.60 -13.36
CA LEU A 16 -9.21 5.47 -12.51
C LEU A 16 -9.75 5.59 -11.07
N LYS A 17 -11.08 5.59 -10.91
CA LYS A 17 -11.71 5.58 -9.57
C LYS A 17 -11.52 4.24 -8.85
N LEU A 18 -11.65 3.11 -9.55
CA LEU A 18 -11.41 1.78 -8.99
C LEU A 18 -9.99 1.63 -8.46
N GLU A 19 -9.00 2.11 -9.22
CA GLU A 19 -7.60 2.18 -8.78
C GLU A 19 -7.47 3.06 -7.52
N GLY A 20 -8.11 4.23 -7.48
CA GLY A 20 -8.12 5.09 -6.30
C GLY A 20 -8.72 4.40 -5.05
N TYR A 21 -9.77 3.59 -5.21
CA TYR A 21 -10.35 2.83 -4.09
C TYR A 21 -9.39 1.79 -3.49
N LEU A 22 -8.56 1.16 -4.32
CA LEU A 22 -7.53 0.21 -3.85
C LEU A 22 -6.42 0.92 -3.07
N LEU A 23 -6.17 2.18 -3.39
CA LEU A 23 -5.16 3.01 -2.75
C LEU A 23 -5.66 3.71 -1.48
N VAL A 24 -6.97 3.70 -1.20
CA VAL A 24 -7.55 4.36 -0.01
C VAL A 24 -6.79 4.04 1.29
N PRO A 25 -6.47 2.77 1.64
CA PRO A 25 -5.74 2.49 2.87
C PRO A 25 -4.37 3.17 2.92
N HIS A 26 -3.67 3.22 1.79
CA HIS A 26 -2.35 3.87 1.64
C HIS A 26 -2.47 5.40 1.70
N GLU A 27 -3.39 5.99 0.96
CA GLU A 27 -3.62 7.45 0.96
C GLU A 27 -4.09 7.96 2.32
N LEU A 28 -4.85 7.17 3.08
CA LEU A 28 -5.21 7.53 4.45
C LEU A 28 -3.98 7.60 5.37
N LEU A 29 -2.93 6.82 5.12
CA LEU A 29 -1.66 6.95 5.85
C LEU A 29 -0.94 8.25 5.50
N HIS A 30 -1.01 8.70 4.25
CA HIS A 30 -0.53 10.04 3.85
C HIS A 30 -1.31 11.16 4.54
N VAL A 31 -2.64 11.04 4.62
CA VAL A 31 -3.47 12.00 5.39
C VAL A 31 -3.06 12.04 6.86
N ILE A 32 -2.85 10.87 7.47
CA ILE A 32 -2.38 10.77 8.85
C ILE A 32 -1.01 11.42 9.00
N ALA A 33 -0.06 11.12 8.10
CA ALA A 33 1.29 11.69 8.13
C ALA A 33 1.26 13.22 8.07
N HIS A 34 0.49 13.79 7.13
CA HIS A 34 0.30 15.25 7.03
C HIS A 34 -0.30 15.85 8.30
N ARG A 35 -1.31 15.20 8.90
CA ARG A 35 -1.90 15.67 10.16
C ARG A 35 -0.94 15.59 11.34
N MET A 36 -0.08 14.58 11.39
CA MET A 36 0.93 14.42 12.46
C MET A 36 1.96 15.54 12.46
N ILE A 37 2.32 16.07 11.28
CA ILE A 37 3.22 17.23 11.14
C ILE A 37 2.47 18.58 11.20
N GLY A 38 1.16 18.55 11.48
CA GLY A 38 0.33 19.76 11.61
C GLY A 38 0.05 20.46 10.28
N ARG A 39 0.07 19.75 9.15
CA ARG A 39 -0.18 20.29 7.81
C ARG A 39 -1.57 19.95 7.30
N ASP A 40 -2.20 20.94 6.68
CA ASP A 40 -3.50 20.75 6.04
C ASP A 40 -3.37 20.04 4.70
N CYS A 41 -4.20 19.02 4.51
CA CYS A 41 -4.33 18.24 3.29
C CYS A 41 -5.80 17.96 2.97
N ALA A 42 -6.10 17.68 1.70
CA ALA A 42 -7.40 17.27 1.24
C ALA A 42 -7.31 15.90 0.57
N TYR A 43 -8.25 15.02 0.90
CA TYR A 43 -8.40 13.73 0.26
C TYR A 43 -9.90 13.48 0.01
N GLN A 44 -10.25 13.10 -1.21
CA GLN A 44 -11.59 12.58 -1.52
C GLN A 44 -11.50 11.09 -1.77
N LEU A 45 -12.52 10.36 -1.32
CA LEU A 45 -12.55 8.91 -1.43
C LEU A 45 -12.52 8.48 -2.91
N GLY A 46 -11.55 7.64 -3.27
CA GLY A 46 -11.34 7.19 -4.64
C GLY A 46 -10.47 8.13 -5.48
N ASP A 47 -9.95 9.22 -4.90
CA ASP A 47 -8.81 9.91 -5.48
C ASP A 47 -7.55 9.06 -5.28
N LYS A 48 -6.64 9.16 -6.24
CA LYS A 48 -5.38 8.41 -6.24
C LYS A 48 -4.33 9.01 -5.30
N TRP A 49 -4.47 10.30 -4.96
CA TRP A 49 -3.43 11.06 -4.28
C TRP A 49 -4.04 12.03 -3.28
N VAL A 50 -3.41 12.18 -2.13
CA VAL A 50 -3.66 13.28 -1.19
C VAL A 50 -3.18 14.60 -1.79
N VAL A 51 -4.04 15.61 -1.79
CA VAL A 51 -3.71 16.97 -2.25
C VAL A 51 -3.20 17.81 -1.07
N LYS A 52 -1.96 18.28 -1.18
CA LYS A 52 -1.34 19.21 -0.22
C LYS A 52 -1.95 20.60 -0.38
N ARG A 53 -2.44 21.21 0.71
CA ARG A 53 -2.95 22.59 0.70
C ARG A 53 -1.90 23.62 1.09
N GLU A 54 -0.88 23.16 1.81
CA GLU A 54 0.23 23.99 2.29
C GLU A 54 1.57 23.48 1.74
N PRO A 55 2.54 24.39 1.52
CA PRO A 55 3.89 24.00 1.17
C PRO A 55 4.55 23.25 2.33
N CYS A 56 5.16 22.11 2.02
CA CYS A 56 5.95 21.32 2.95
C CYS A 56 7.45 21.55 2.68
N SER A 57 8.25 21.49 3.73
CA SER A 57 9.71 21.38 3.61
C SER A 57 10.09 19.98 3.11
N TRP A 58 11.32 19.85 2.58
CA TRP A 58 11.81 18.56 2.08
C TRP A 58 11.77 17.43 3.14
N ARG A 59 11.96 17.78 4.43
CA ARG A 59 11.93 16.81 5.53
C ARG A 59 10.50 16.33 5.82
N GLU A 60 9.55 17.26 5.79
CA GLU A 60 8.13 16.94 5.95
C GLU A 60 7.64 16.09 4.77
N ASP A 61 8.04 16.43 3.54
CA ASP A 61 7.73 15.62 2.35
C ASP A 61 8.31 14.21 2.46
N LEU A 62 9.58 14.08 2.85
CA LEU A 62 10.22 12.79 3.04
C LEU A 62 9.54 11.97 4.15
N PHE A 63 9.13 12.62 5.25
CA PHE A 63 8.37 11.95 6.31
C PHE A 63 7.03 11.43 5.79
N CYS A 64 6.25 12.26 5.10
CA CYS A 64 4.98 11.86 4.51
C CYS A 64 5.16 10.71 3.51
N LEU A 65 6.24 10.70 2.74
CA LEU A 65 6.57 9.62 1.81
C LEU A 65 6.94 8.30 2.52
N LEU A 66 7.77 8.37 3.56
CA LEU A 66 8.28 7.17 4.25
C LEU A 66 7.29 6.59 5.26
N PHE A 67 6.36 7.39 5.78
CA PHE A 67 5.44 6.95 6.83
C PHE A 67 4.52 5.80 6.38
N PRO A 68 3.83 5.85 5.22
CA PRO A 68 3.05 4.72 4.73
C PRO A 68 3.89 3.45 4.54
N LEU A 69 5.11 3.58 4.02
CA LEU A 69 6.04 2.45 3.87
C LEU A 69 6.40 1.84 5.24
N MET A 70 6.71 2.68 6.23
CA MET A 70 7.03 2.25 7.59
C MET A 70 5.87 1.52 8.28
N VAL A 71 4.62 1.81 7.92
CA VAL A 71 3.44 1.14 8.49
C VAL A 71 3.09 -0.12 7.71
N THR A 72 3.07 -0.05 6.38
CA THR A 72 2.61 -1.17 5.52
C THR A 72 3.64 -2.29 5.41
N LEU A 73 4.94 -1.97 5.45
CA LEU A 73 6.00 -2.97 5.33
C LEU A 73 6.01 -3.97 6.51
N PRO A 74 5.96 -3.55 7.80
CA PRO A 74 5.82 -4.48 8.91
C PRO A 74 4.54 -5.30 8.86
N ILE A 75 3.42 -4.71 8.42
CA ILE A 75 2.14 -5.42 8.25
C ILE A 75 2.29 -6.55 7.22
N GLY A 76 2.94 -6.28 6.08
CA GLY A 76 3.21 -7.29 5.06
C GLY A 76 4.22 -8.36 5.49
N LEU A 77 5.21 -8.00 6.31
CA LEU A 77 6.22 -8.93 6.83
C LEU A 77 5.70 -9.83 7.96
N THR A 78 4.72 -9.36 8.73
CA THR A 78 4.21 -10.09 9.91
C THR A 78 3.68 -11.50 9.55
N PRO A 79 2.85 -11.69 8.51
CA PRO A 79 2.44 -13.03 8.08
C PRO A 79 3.60 -13.94 7.70
N PHE A 80 4.65 -13.41 7.07
CA PHE A 80 5.86 -14.18 6.73
C PHE A 80 6.63 -14.61 7.98
N VAL A 81 6.78 -13.71 8.96
CA VAL A 81 7.43 -14.03 10.23
C VAL A 81 6.64 -15.11 10.95
N ILE A 82 5.32 -14.98 11.06
CA ILE A 82 4.46 -15.99 11.68
C ILE A 82 4.61 -17.32 10.94
N TRP A 83 4.43 -17.32 9.61
CA TRP A 83 4.58 -18.49 8.76
C TRP A 83 5.92 -19.20 8.95
N PHE A 84 7.02 -18.45 8.97
CA PHE A 84 8.37 -18.99 9.11
C PHE A 84 8.59 -19.58 10.50
N VAL A 85 8.20 -18.85 11.56
CA VAL A 85 8.32 -19.34 12.94
C VAL A 85 7.51 -20.61 13.14
N THR A 86 6.27 -20.66 12.65
CA THR A 86 5.42 -21.85 12.76
C THR A 86 5.94 -23.01 11.90
N TYR A 87 6.51 -22.72 10.72
CA TYR A 87 7.16 -23.72 9.87
C TYR A 87 8.34 -24.39 10.59
N SER A 88 9.23 -23.59 11.17
CA SER A 88 10.41 -24.07 11.89
C SER A 88 10.04 -24.82 13.16
N TYR A 89 9.04 -24.33 13.91
CA TYR A 89 8.59 -24.96 15.16
C TYR A 89 7.93 -26.32 14.89
N ALA A 90 7.04 -26.40 13.89
CA ALA A 90 6.35 -27.64 13.52
C ALA A 90 7.24 -28.62 12.73
N ARG A 91 8.44 -28.20 12.30
CA ARG A 91 9.42 -28.99 11.54
C ARG A 91 8.82 -29.65 10.30
N TYR A 92 7.99 -28.91 9.56
CA TYR A 92 7.40 -29.47 8.35
C TYR A 92 8.49 -29.85 7.34
N SER A 93 8.40 -31.05 6.78
CA SER A 93 9.22 -31.44 5.63
C SER A 93 8.81 -30.62 4.41
N ALA A 94 9.78 -30.02 3.71
CA ALA A 94 9.52 -29.22 2.50
C ALA A 94 8.77 -30.03 1.41
N GLU A 95 9.12 -31.30 1.24
CA GLU A 95 8.52 -32.18 0.22
C GLU A 95 7.04 -32.47 0.46
N LYS A 96 6.64 -32.54 1.73
CA LYS A 96 5.27 -32.90 2.15
C LYS A 96 4.50 -31.72 2.74
N TYR A 97 5.08 -30.52 2.70
CA TYR A 97 4.56 -29.35 3.40
C TYR A 97 3.10 -29.06 3.04
N LEU A 98 2.76 -29.02 1.74
CA LEU A 98 1.40 -28.72 1.29
C LEU A 98 0.38 -29.83 1.59
N LEU A 99 0.85 -31.05 1.89
CA LEU A 99 -0.02 -32.20 2.22
C LEU A 99 -0.31 -32.29 3.72
N VAL A 100 0.66 -31.88 4.55
CA VAL A 100 0.62 -32.06 6.01
C VAL A 100 0.26 -30.77 6.75
N ALA A 101 0.66 -29.61 6.22
CA ALA A 101 0.40 -28.34 6.88
C ALA A 101 -1.11 -28.00 6.82
N PRO A 102 -1.68 -27.43 7.90
CA PRO A 102 -3.06 -27.00 7.90
C PRO A 102 -3.25 -25.85 6.90
N PRO A 103 -4.42 -25.72 6.23
CA PRO A 103 -4.61 -24.75 5.13
C PRO A 103 -4.34 -23.29 5.47
N TRP A 104 -4.54 -22.89 6.73
CA TRP A 104 -4.24 -21.52 7.18
C TRP A 104 -2.74 -21.18 7.07
N HIS A 105 -1.86 -22.18 7.17
CA HIS A 105 -0.42 -21.98 7.19
C HIS A 105 0.10 -21.52 5.81
N PRO A 106 -0.09 -22.23 4.68
CA PRO A 106 0.27 -21.67 3.36
C PRO A 106 -0.52 -20.41 3.00
N ALA A 107 -1.74 -20.23 3.53
CA ALA A 107 -2.48 -18.99 3.36
C ALA A 107 -1.76 -17.76 3.96
N LEU A 108 -1.02 -17.92 5.08
CA LEU A 108 -0.18 -16.84 5.64
C LEU A 108 0.92 -16.40 4.67
N PHE A 109 1.56 -17.35 3.99
CA PHE A 109 2.59 -17.03 2.98
C PHE A 109 1.99 -16.24 1.82
N VAL A 110 0.85 -16.69 1.29
CA VAL A 110 0.14 -15.99 0.20
C VAL A 110 -0.32 -14.60 0.65
N LEU A 111 -0.88 -14.48 1.86
CA LEU A 111 -1.30 -13.21 2.43
C LEU A 111 -0.13 -12.25 2.60
N GLY A 112 0.98 -12.71 3.18
CA GLY A 112 2.21 -11.94 3.31
C GLY A 112 2.72 -11.47 1.95
N PHE A 113 2.72 -12.35 0.95
CA PHE A 113 3.13 -12.01 -0.41
C PHE A 113 2.25 -10.92 -1.01
N VAL A 114 0.93 -11.05 -0.93
CA VAL A 114 -0.02 -10.04 -1.46
C VAL A 114 0.16 -8.69 -0.76
N LEU A 115 0.24 -8.69 0.59
CA LEU A 115 0.41 -7.45 1.36
C LEU A 115 1.76 -6.77 1.12
N LEU A 116 2.84 -7.55 0.98
CA LEU A 116 4.16 -7.02 0.68
C LEU A 116 4.21 -6.42 -0.73
N ASN A 117 3.63 -7.10 -1.72
CA ASN A 117 3.53 -6.55 -3.08
C ASN A 117 2.69 -5.28 -3.11
N TYR A 118 1.58 -5.23 -2.35
CA TYR A 118 0.79 -4.03 -2.18
C TYR A 118 1.64 -2.87 -1.62
N ALA A 119 2.31 -3.09 -0.48
CA ALA A 119 3.13 -2.08 0.19
C ALA A 119 4.27 -1.57 -0.71
N VAL A 120 4.96 -2.48 -1.41
CA VAL A 120 6.07 -2.14 -2.32
C VAL A 120 5.55 -1.40 -3.55
N ALA A 121 4.47 -1.87 -4.17
CA ALA A 121 3.90 -1.22 -5.34
C ALA A 121 3.47 0.21 -5.01
N THR A 122 2.67 0.43 -3.96
CA THR A 122 2.19 1.77 -3.62
C THR A 122 3.33 2.70 -3.23
N SER A 123 4.30 2.23 -2.44
CA SER A 123 5.43 3.06 -2.03
C SER A 123 6.40 3.37 -3.17
N LEU A 124 6.62 2.44 -4.10
CA LEU A 124 7.43 2.71 -5.31
C LEU A 124 6.73 3.71 -6.22
N PHE A 125 5.41 3.64 -6.34
CA PHE A 125 4.64 4.62 -7.10
C PHE A 125 4.83 6.03 -6.55
N ASP A 126 4.80 6.22 -5.23
CA ASP A 126 5.01 7.54 -4.61
C ASP A 126 6.43 8.10 -4.80
N VAL A 127 7.43 7.23 -4.93
CA VAL A 127 8.82 7.66 -5.16
C VAL A 127 9.02 8.09 -6.63
N LEU A 128 8.31 7.44 -7.55
CA LEU A 128 8.49 7.63 -8.99
C LEU A 128 7.64 8.76 -9.58
N PHE A 129 6.53 9.13 -8.93
CA PHE A 129 5.52 10.07 -9.46
C PHE A 129 5.07 11.08 -8.40
#